data_AF-A0A838E3Y0-F1
#
_entry.id   AF-A0A838E3Y0-F1
#
_cell.length_a   1.000
_cell.length_b   1.000
_cell.length_c   1.000
_cell.angle_alpha   90.00
_cell.angle_beta   90.00
_cell.angle_gamma   90.00
#
_symmetry.space_group_name_H-M   'P 1'
#
loop_
_entity.id
_entity.type
_entity.pdbx_description
1 polymer ?
#
loop_
_entity_poly.entity_id
_entity_poly.type
_entity_poly.pdbx_seq_one_letter_code
_entity_poly.pdbx_strand_id
1 'polypeptide(L)'
;MINPIIQVVTDSGYQGIKKIHSNSKHPKKRSKKSPLTKQDKAQNREISQGRILNENVIGLIKRFKIISDRCRNRRKRLGFKMQFNSRHS
;
A
#
# COMPACT_ATOMS: atom_id res chain seq x y z
N MET A 1 4.32 13.80 5.12
CA MET A 1 4.76 12.71 6.02
C MET A 1 3.54 11.98 6.54
N ILE A 2 3.60 10.65 6.72
CA ILE A 2 2.49 9.87 7.30
C ILE A 2 2.43 10.17 8.80
N ASN A 3 1.23 10.41 9.34
CA ASN A 3 1.06 10.71 10.76
C ASN A 3 1.59 9.53 11.62
N PRO A 4 2.49 9.79 12.60
CA PRO A 4 3.11 8.75 13.41
C PRO A 4 2.13 7.96 14.28
N ILE A 5 0.95 8.53 14.59
CA ILE A 5 -0.06 7.91 15.45
C ILE A 5 -0.89 6.87 14.69
N ILE A 6 -1.08 7.07 13.37
CA ILE A 6 -1.96 6.23 12.57
C ILE A 6 -1.30 4.87 12.34
N GLN A 7 -2.01 3.79 12.64
CA GLN A 7 -1.53 2.45 12.34
C GLN A 7 -1.58 2.20 10.82
N VAL A 8 -0.44 1.82 10.23
CA VAL A 8 -0.34 1.61 8.78
C VAL A 8 -0.37 0.11 8.47
N VAL A 9 -1.27 -0.28 7.56
CA VAL A 9 -1.35 -1.64 7.02
C VAL A 9 -0.94 -1.59 5.55
N THR A 10 0.28 -2.00 5.25
CA THR A 10 0.82 -1.96 3.88
C THR A 10 0.87 -3.33 3.21
N ASP A 11 0.89 -3.30 1.89
CA ASP A 11 1.18 -4.49 1.08
C ASP A 11 2.58 -5.06 1.37
N SER A 12 2.75 -6.35 1.08
CA SER A 12 4.00 -7.10 1.25
C SER A 12 5.21 -6.51 0.50
N GLY A 13 4.99 -5.76 -0.58
CA GLY A 13 6.06 -5.05 -1.31
C GLY A 13 6.69 -3.89 -0.52
N TYR A 14 6.00 -3.36 0.49
CA TYR A 14 6.44 -2.21 1.28
C TYR A 14 7.09 -2.60 2.62
N GLN A 15 7.80 -3.73 2.67
CA GLN A 15 8.49 -4.19 3.89
C GLN A 15 9.46 -3.15 4.49
N GLY A 16 10.00 -2.24 3.67
CA GLY A 16 10.88 -1.16 4.11
C GLY A 16 10.17 -0.06 4.93
N ILE A 17 8.83 0.01 4.94
CA ILE A 17 8.10 1.10 5.58
C ILE A 17 8.28 1.13 7.09
N LYS A 18 8.60 -0.02 7.72
CA LYS A 18 8.90 -0.11 9.15
C LYS A 18 10.07 0.78 9.57
N LYS A 19 10.99 1.10 8.64
CA LYS A 19 12.11 2.03 8.89
C LYS A 19 11.67 3.49 8.96
N ILE A 20 10.54 3.82 8.35
CA ILE A 20 10.02 5.18 8.18
C ILE A 20 8.86 5.45 9.15
N HIS A 21 8.11 4.40 9.51
CA HIS A 21 6.94 4.48 10.37
C HIS A 21 6.89 3.26 11.31
N SER A 22 7.01 3.52 12.62
CA SER A 22 7.11 2.49 13.66
C SER A 22 5.81 1.71 13.88
N ASN A 23 4.66 2.35 13.64
CA ASN A 23 3.32 1.78 13.85
C ASN A 23 2.80 0.99 12.63
N SER A 24 3.71 0.39 11.83
CA SER A 24 3.36 -0.48 10.70
C SER A 24 3.15 -1.93 11.14
N LYS A 25 1.99 -2.50 10.80
CA LYS A 25 1.67 -3.92 11.08
C LYS A 25 2.02 -4.81 9.89
N HIS A 26 2.94 -5.74 10.12
CA HIS A 26 3.33 -6.78 9.18
C HIS A 26 3.22 -8.17 9.80
N PRO A 27 2.81 -9.18 9.03
CA PRO A 27 2.81 -10.55 9.52
C PRO A 27 4.24 -11.00 9.82
N LYS A 28 4.41 -11.76 10.89
CA LYS A 28 5.69 -12.38 11.25
C LYS A 28 6.03 -13.46 10.24
N LYS A 29 7.20 -13.37 9.62
CA LYS A 29 7.70 -14.41 8.71
C LYS A 29 8.24 -15.58 9.51
N ARG A 30 7.92 -16.80 9.07
CA ARG A 30 8.56 -18.03 9.55
C ARG A 30 10.01 -18.07 9.06
N SER A 31 10.93 -18.49 9.92
CA SER A 31 12.30 -18.84 9.52
C SER A 31 12.68 -20.21 10.06
N LYS A 32 13.76 -20.82 9.53
CA LYS A 32 14.23 -22.13 9.98
C LYS A 32 14.60 -22.14 11.48
N LYS A 33 15.10 -21.01 11.99
CA LYS A 33 15.52 -20.83 13.39
C LYS A 33 14.40 -20.26 14.29
N SER A 34 13.33 -19.70 13.71
CA SER A 34 12.21 -19.11 14.45
C SER A 34 10.88 -19.61 13.87
N PRO A 35 10.39 -20.76 14.36
CA PRO A 35 9.07 -21.24 13.99
C PRO A 35 7.97 -20.32 14.55
N LEU A 36 6.84 -20.27 13.84
CA LEU A 36 5.67 -19.49 14.27
C LEU A 36 4.97 -20.19 15.44
N THR A 37 4.82 -19.47 16.55
CA THR A 37 4.00 -19.93 17.68
C THR A 37 2.51 -19.89 17.32
N LYS A 38 1.65 -20.52 18.14
CA LYS A 38 0.19 -20.46 17.95
C LYS A 38 -0.33 -19.01 18.01
N GLN A 39 0.22 -18.20 18.90
CA GLN A 39 -0.12 -16.78 19.03
C GLN A 39 0.29 -15.99 17.78
N ASP A 40 1.51 -16.20 17.28
CA ASP A 40 1.97 -15.53 16.04
C ASP A 40 1.05 -15.86 14.85
N LYS A 41 0.56 -17.11 14.76
CA LYS A 41 -0.38 -17.52 13.70
C LYS A 41 -1.72 -16.81 13.81
N ALA A 42 -2.26 -16.66 15.02
CA ALA A 42 -3.50 -15.94 15.25
C ALA A 42 -3.36 -14.45 14.86
N GLN A 43 -2.28 -13.79 15.31
CA GLN A 43 -2.00 -12.40 14.95
C GLN A 43 -1.79 -12.23 13.44
N ASN A 44 -1.06 -13.14 12.79
CA ASN A 44 -0.91 -13.12 11.33
C ASN A 44 -2.26 -13.24 10.61
N ARG A 45 -3.19 -14.06 11.14
CA ARG A 45 -4.53 -14.21 10.55
C ARG A 45 -5.34 -12.92 10.61
N GLU A 46 -5.33 -12.23 11.73
CA GLU A 46 -6.01 -10.92 11.87
C GLU A 46 -5.42 -9.87 10.92
N ILE A 47 -4.09 -9.80 10.82
CA ILE A 47 -3.40 -8.89 9.90
C ILE A 47 -3.76 -9.23 8.44
N SER A 48 -3.79 -10.52 8.09
CA SER A 48 -4.19 -10.97 6.75
C SER A 48 -5.65 -10.62 6.45
N GLN A 49 -6.57 -10.77 7.40
CA GLN A 49 -7.98 -10.39 7.19
C GLN A 49 -8.13 -8.91 6.86
N GLY A 50 -7.44 -8.02 7.58
CA GLY A 50 -7.45 -6.58 7.28
C GLY A 50 -6.84 -6.22 5.93
N ARG A 51 -5.92 -7.04 5.40
CA ARG A 51 -5.24 -6.81 4.11
C ARG A 51 -6.06 -7.19 2.89
N ILE A 52 -7.05 -8.08 3.02
CA ILE A 52 -7.88 -8.56 1.89
C ILE A 52 -8.49 -7.38 1.12
N LEU A 53 -9.01 -6.37 1.83
CA LEU A 53 -9.60 -5.19 1.20
C LEU A 53 -8.57 -4.39 0.39
N ASN A 54 -7.37 -4.18 0.95
CA ASN A 54 -6.29 -3.49 0.25
C ASN A 54 -5.84 -4.25 -1.00
N GLU A 55 -5.71 -5.58 -0.90
CA GLU A 55 -5.36 -6.44 -2.03
C GLU A 55 -6.43 -6.40 -3.13
N ASN A 56 -7.71 -6.42 -2.76
CA ASN A 56 -8.82 -6.27 -3.70
C ASN A 56 -8.75 -4.92 -4.43
N VAL A 57 -8.55 -3.82 -3.72
CA VAL A 57 -8.42 -2.47 -4.32
C VAL A 57 -7.21 -2.40 -5.25
N ILE A 58 -6.04 -2.90 -4.83
CA ILE A 58 -4.83 -2.95 -5.66
C ILE A 58 -5.08 -3.81 -6.91
N GLY A 59 -5.79 -4.93 -6.76
CA GLY A 59 -6.21 -5.80 -7.86
C GLY A 59 -7.10 -5.09 -8.87
N LEU A 60 -8.10 -4.34 -8.40
CA LEU A 60 -8.97 -3.51 -9.25
C LEU A 60 -8.15 -2.46 -10.02
N ILE A 61 -7.29 -1.72 -9.31
CA ILE A 61 -6.41 -0.71 -9.92
C ILE A 61 -5.54 -1.30 -11.04
N LYS A 62 -4.99 -2.49 -10.83
CA LYS A 62 -4.21 -3.21 -11.85
C LYS A 62 -5.07 -3.68 -13.03
N ARG A 63 -6.25 -4.25 -12.76
CA ARG A 63 -7.19 -4.72 -13.81
C ARG A 63 -7.65 -3.59 -14.72
N PHE A 64 -8.00 -2.45 -14.14
CA PHE A 64 -8.40 -1.25 -14.87
C PHE A 64 -7.21 -0.47 -15.47
N LYS A 65 -5.98 -0.96 -15.29
CA LYS A 65 -4.73 -0.33 -15.74
C LYS A 65 -4.61 1.15 -15.36
N ILE A 66 -5.22 1.56 -14.24
CA ILE A 66 -5.30 2.97 -13.81
C ILE A 66 -3.90 3.57 -13.67
N ILE A 67 -2.94 2.79 -13.17
CA ILE A 67 -1.55 3.21 -12.98
C ILE A 67 -0.67 2.85 -14.19
N SER A 68 -0.95 1.73 -14.86
CA SER A 68 -0.05 1.16 -15.87
C SER A 68 -0.26 1.72 -17.26
N ASP A 69 -1.48 2.15 -17.60
CA ASP A 69 -1.73 2.80 -18.88
C ASP A 69 -1.23 4.25 -18.79
N ARG A 70 -0.34 4.62 -19.71
CA ARG A 70 -0.14 6.04 -19.99
C ARG A 70 -1.48 6.58 -20.47
N CYS A 71 -2.08 7.49 -19.69
CA CYS A 71 -3.18 8.31 -20.16
C CYS A 71 -2.68 9.08 -21.39
N ARG A 72 -2.89 8.50 -22.58
CA ARG A 72 -2.79 9.20 -23.84
C ARG A 72 -4.00 10.12 -23.84
N ASN A 73 -3.83 11.28 -23.20
CA ASN A 73 -4.78 12.36 -23.21
C ASN A 73 -5.14 12.63 -24.68
N ARG A 74 -6.22 12.02 -25.17
CA ARG A 74 -6.85 12.40 -26.42
C ARG A 74 -7.51 13.72 -26.05
N ARG A 75 -6.73 14.79 -26.15
CA ARG A 75 -7.17 16.19 -25.99
C ARG A 75 -8.29 16.47 -26.99
N LYS A 76 -9.49 15.92 -26.78
CA LYS A 76 -10.69 16.68 -27.12
C LYS A 76 -10.71 17.77 -26.08
N ARG A 77 -10.34 18.96 -26.54
CA ARG A 77 -10.14 20.21 -25.81
C ARG A 77 -11.42 20.62 -25.06
N LEU A 78 -11.82 19.87 -24.03
CA LEU A 78 -12.79 20.33 -23.05
C LEU A 78 -11.97 21.11 -22.01
N GLY A 79 -12.15 22.43 -22.05
CA GLY A 79 -11.24 23.45 -21.53
C GLY A 79 -11.16 23.56 -20.01
N PHE A 80 -10.86 22.47 -19.29
CA PHE A 80 -10.48 22.56 -17.88
C PHE A 80 -8.96 22.57 -17.74
N LYS A 81 -8.38 23.77 -17.66
CA LYS A 81 -6.98 23.97 -17.28
C LYS A 81 -6.84 23.79 -15.77
N MET A 82 -6.37 22.62 -15.32
CA MET A 82 -5.85 22.47 -13.95
C MET A 82 -4.40 22.94 -13.93
N GLN A 83 -4.12 24.03 -13.20
CA GLN A 83 -2.76 24.55 -13.01
C GLN A 83 -2.09 23.80 -11.85
N PHE A 84 -1.24 22.83 -12.16
CA PHE A 84 -0.28 22.33 -11.18
C PHE A 84 0.98 23.19 -11.23
N ASN A 85 1.02 24.24 -10.42
CA ASN A 85 2.25 24.99 -10.17
C ASN A 85 3.13 24.21 -9.19
N SER A 86 4.00 23.32 -9.70
CA SER A 86 5.13 22.82 -8.92
C SER A 86 6.23 23.88 -8.95
N ARG A 87 6.23 24.77 -7.96
CA ARG A 87 7.44 25.51 -7.58
C ARG A 87 8.27 24.57 -6.72
N HIS A 88 9.41 24.12 -7.23
CA HIS A 88 10.54 23.70 -6.40
C HIS A 88 11.74 24.51 -6.89
N SER A 89 12.24 25.39 -6.00
CA SER A 89 13.59 25.94 -6.03
C SER A 89 14.60 24.88 -5.62
#